data_AF-A0A655IMM1-F1
#
_entry.id   AF-A0A655IMM1-F1
#
_cell.length_a   1.000
_cell.length_b   1.000
_cell.length_c   1.000
_cell.angle_alpha   90.00
_cell.angle_beta   90.00
_cell.angle_gamma   90.00
#
_symmetry.space_group_name_H-M   'P 1'
#
loop_
_entity.id
_entity.type
_entity.pdbx_description
1 polymer ?
#
loop_
_entity_poly.entity_id
_entity_poly.type
_entity_poly.pdbx_seq_one_letter_code
_entity_poly.pdbx_strand_id
1 'polypeptide(L)'
;MAEQVLTAPDVRTVSRPLGAGTATVVFSRDRNTGLLVMNNVAPPSRGTVYQMWLLGGAKGPRSAGTMGTAAVTPSTTATLTDLGASTALAFTVEPGTGSPQPTGTILAELPLG
;
A
#
# COMPACT_ATOMS: atom_id res chain seq x y z
N MET A 1 -5.90 -21.24 5.06
CA MET A 1 -4.61 -20.52 4.81
C MET A 1 -4.71 -18.99 4.88
N ALA A 2 -5.90 -18.38 4.94
CA ALA A 2 -6.07 -16.96 5.26
C ALA A 2 -6.16 -16.69 6.79
N GLU A 3 -6.28 -17.74 7.60
CA GLU A 3 -6.61 -17.63 9.03
C GLU A 3 -5.41 -17.24 9.91
N GLN A 4 -4.18 -17.47 9.46
CA GLN A 4 -3.00 -17.27 10.32
C GLN A 4 -2.58 -15.82 10.47
N VAL A 5 -3.08 -14.88 9.66
CA VAL A 5 -2.78 -13.45 9.78
C VAL A 5 -3.71 -12.76 10.77
N LEU A 6 -4.91 -13.31 11.04
CA LEU A 6 -5.93 -12.68 11.90
C LEU A 6 -5.75 -12.95 13.40
N THR A 7 -4.89 -13.88 13.81
CA THR A 7 -4.74 -14.30 15.22
C THR A 7 -3.45 -13.81 15.89
N ALA A 8 -2.63 -13.02 15.20
CA ALA A 8 -1.45 -12.43 15.84
C ALA A 8 -1.87 -11.21 16.69
N PRO A 9 -1.52 -11.15 17.99
CA PRO A 9 -1.92 -10.05 18.87
C PRO A 9 -1.30 -8.69 18.50
N ASP A 10 -0.27 -8.69 17.63
CA ASP A 10 0.43 -7.49 17.12
C ASP A 10 -0.20 -6.91 15.84
N VAL A 11 -1.27 -7.50 15.30
CA VAL A 11 -1.85 -7.01 14.05
C VAL A 11 -2.41 -5.60 14.24
N ARG A 12 -1.81 -4.64 13.55
CA ARG A 12 -2.23 -3.25 13.51
C ARG A 12 -2.99 -3.00 12.23
N THR A 13 -4.12 -2.30 12.36
CA THR A 13 -4.94 -1.89 11.22
C THR A 13 -4.98 -0.39 11.14
N VAL A 14 -4.63 0.15 9.99
CA VAL A 14 -4.64 1.59 9.73
C VAL A 14 -5.44 1.83 8.46
N SER A 15 -6.36 2.78 8.52
CA SER A 15 -7.22 3.14 7.39
C SER A 15 -7.11 4.63 7.08
N ARG A 16 -6.98 4.95 5.80
CA ARG A 16 -6.93 6.32 5.29
C ARG A 16 -7.79 6.48 4.03
N PRO A 17 -8.45 7.63 3.86
CA PRO A 17 -9.11 7.97 2.60
C PRO A 17 -8.10 7.95 1.45
N LEU A 18 -8.49 7.39 0.32
CA LEU A 18 -7.73 7.41 -0.93
C LEU A 18 -8.67 7.84 -2.07
N GLY A 19 -8.68 9.14 -2.36
CA GLY A 19 -9.66 9.74 -3.27
C GLY A 19 -11.09 9.54 -2.74
N ALA A 20 -11.95 8.93 -3.56
CA ALA A 20 -13.34 8.60 -3.19
C ALA A 20 -13.48 7.29 -2.40
N GLY A 21 -12.39 6.49 -2.30
CA GLY A 21 -12.38 5.22 -1.61
C GLY A 21 -11.61 5.26 -0.29
N THR A 22 -11.39 4.09 0.29
CA THR A 22 -10.58 3.92 1.51
C THR A 22 -9.52 2.86 1.29
N ALA A 23 -8.28 3.19 1.68
CA ALA A 23 -7.19 2.24 1.78
C ALA A 23 -7.03 1.82 3.25
N THR A 24 -6.98 0.52 3.49
CA THR A 24 -6.81 -0.09 4.81
C THR A 24 -5.62 -1.03 4.75
N VAL A 25 -4.60 -0.77 5.55
CA VAL A 25 -3.46 -1.68 5.71
C VAL A 25 -3.59 -2.40 7.04
N VAL A 26 -3.52 -3.72 6.98
CA VAL A 26 -3.48 -4.62 8.13
C VAL A 26 -2.08 -5.21 8.16
N PHE A 27 -1.23 -4.85 9.13
CA PHE A 27 0.16 -5.26 9.16
C PHE A 27 0.57 -5.86 10.50
N SER A 28 1.57 -6.72 10.47
CA SER A 28 2.23 -7.27 11.64
C SER A 28 3.72 -6.98 11.54
N ARG A 29 4.25 -6.29 12.55
CA ARG A 29 5.69 -5.95 12.61
C ARG A 29 6.52 -7.19 12.88
N ASP A 30 6.02 -8.04 13.77
CA ASP A 30 6.68 -9.30 14.13
C ASP A 30 6.85 -10.23 12.92
N ARG A 31 5.86 -10.24 12.01
CA ARG A 31 5.92 -11.04 10.78
C ARG A 31 6.54 -10.32 9.61
N ASN A 32 6.81 -9.02 9.72
CA ASN A 32 7.34 -8.20 8.64
C ASN A 32 6.46 -8.23 7.37
N THR A 33 5.14 -8.35 7.55
CA THR A 33 4.15 -8.48 6.46
C THR A 33 2.96 -7.57 6.68
N GLY A 34 2.35 -7.09 5.60
CA GLY A 34 1.07 -6.39 5.62
C GLY A 34 0.15 -6.85 4.50
N LEU A 35 -1.14 -6.65 4.71
CA LEU A 35 -2.20 -6.82 3.73
C LEU A 35 -2.85 -5.46 3.55
N LEU A 36 -2.72 -4.91 2.35
CA LEU A 36 -3.46 -3.75 1.94
C LEU A 36 -4.80 -4.19 1.33
N VAL A 37 -5.86 -3.50 1.72
CA VAL A 37 -7.21 -3.62 1.20
C VAL A 37 -7.66 -2.24 0.74
N MET A 38 -8.11 -2.12 -0.49
CA MET A 38 -8.65 -0.89 -1.05
C MET A 38 -10.10 -1.11 -1.45
N ASN A 39 -10.99 -0.30 -0.88
CA ASN A 39 -12.42 -0.39 -1.12
C ASN A 39 -12.92 0.87 -1.82
N ASN A 40 -13.64 0.68 -2.93
CA ASN A 40 -14.23 1.76 -3.73
C ASN A 40 -13.22 2.84 -4.18
N VAL A 41 -11.96 2.47 -4.33
CA VAL A 41 -10.93 3.38 -4.87
C VAL A 41 -11.11 3.46 -6.38
N ALA A 42 -11.24 4.66 -6.91
CA ALA A 42 -11.35 4.87 -8.35
C ALA A 42 -10.08 4.36 -9.05
N PRO A 43 -10.17 3.71 -10.22
CA PRO A 43 -8.99 3.30 -10.97
C PRO A 43 -8.14 4.51 -11.39
N PRO A 44 -6.82 4.34 -11.52
CA PRO A 44 -5.94 5.42 -11.96
C PRO A 44 -6.24 5.82 -13.41
N SER A 45 -5.80 7.01 -13.84
CA SER A 45 -6.03 7.47 -15.21
C SER A 45 -5.31 6.56 -16.22
N ARG A 46 -5.82 6.50 -17.46
CA ARG A 46 -5.25 5.64 -18.50
C ARG A 46 -3.76 5.97 -18.73
N GLY A 47 -2.92 4.95 -18.69
CA GLY A 47 -1.47 5.10 -18.83
C GLY A 47 -0.75 5.42 -17.52
N THR A 48 -1.44 5.37 -16.38
CA THR A 48 -0.86 5.48 -15.04
C THR A 48 -1.22 4.28 -14.17
N VAL A 49 -0.47 4.09 -13.10
CA VAL A 49 -0.67 3.06 -12.08
C VAL A 49 -0.64 3.69 -10.70
N TYR A 50 -1.33 3.09 -9.75
CA TYR A 50 -1.07 3.37 -8.34
C TYR A 50 0.18 2.64 -7.91
N GLN A 51 1.15 3.37 -7.38
CA GLN A 51 2.34 2.77 -6.81
C GLN A 51 2.37 2.98 -5.31
N MET A 52 2.71 1.90 -4.61
CA MET A 52 2.85 1.90 -3.16
C MET A 52 4.32 2.05 -2.80
N TRP A 53 4.58 2.82 -1.76
CA TRP A 53 5.92 3.15 -1.30
C TRP A 53 6.04 2.90 0.19
N LEU A 54 6.96 2.02 0.56
CA LEU A 54 7.40 1.87 1.93
C LEU A 54 8.37 3.01 2.24
N LEU A 55 7.92 3.95 3.08
CA LEU A 55 8.68 5.11 3.51
C LEU A 55 9.35 4.84 4.86
N GLY A 56 10.47 5.50 5.11
CA GLY A 56 11.25 5.35 6.35
C GLY A 56 12.38 4.34 6.24
N GLY A 57 13.17 4.22 7.31
CA GLY A 57 14.43 3.48 7.31
C GLY A 57 15.57 4.21 6.58
N ALA A 58 16.76 3.63 6.61
CA ALA A 58 17.98 4.28 6.08
C ALA A 58 18.08 4.29 4.54
N LYS A 59 17.25 3.52 3.83
CA LYS A 59 17.36 3.28 2.38
C LYS A 59 16.43 4.16 1.52
N GLY A 60 15.64 5.04 2.13
CA GLY A 60 14.67 5.89 1.42
C GLY A 60 13.40 5.14 0.95
N PRO A 61 12.54 5.79 0.15
CA PRO A 61 11.29 5.22 -0.35
C PRO A 61 11.54 3.97 -1.20
N ARG A 62 10.93 2.84 -0.82
CA ARG A 62 11.03 1.59 -1.58
C ARG A 62 9.69 1.21 -2.19
N SER A 63 9.68 0.82 -3.47
CA SER A 63 8.46 0.34 -4.10
C SER A 63 7.96 -0.93 -3.42
N ALA A 64 6.69 -0.91 -3.00
CA ALA A 64 6.00 -2.03 -2.37
C ALA A 64 5.09 -2.78 -3.36
N GLY A 65 5.04 -2.32 -4.61
CA GLY A 65 4.21 -2.88 -5.68
C GLY A 65 3.45 -1.80 -6.45
N THR A 66 2.91 -2.18 -7.61
CA THR A 66 2.12 -1.32 -8.48
C THR A 66 0.77 -1.95 -8.79
N MET A 67 -0.24 -1.11 -8.97
CA MET A 67 -1.61 -1.51 -9.29
C MET A 67 -2.11 -0.67 -10.46
N GLY A 68 -2.21 -1.31 -11.62
CA GLY A 68 -2.81 -0.71 -12.81
C GLY A 68 -4.33 -0.79 -12.81
N THR A 69 -4.94 -0.12 -13.78
CA THR A 69 -6.41 -0.04 -13.95
C THR A 69 -7.11 -1.40 -13.99
N ALA A 70 -6.49 -2.42 -14.58
CA ALA A 70 -7.04 -3.78 -14.65
C ALA A 70 -7.00 -4.53 -13.31
N ALA A 71 -6.12 -4.11 -12.39
CA ALA A 71 -6.00 -4.70 -11.06
C ALA A 71 -6.91 -4.01 -10.03
N VAL A 72 -7.39 -2.79 -10.32
CA VAL A 72 -8.32 -2.06 -9.46
C VAL A 72 -9.73 -2.63 -9.66
N THR A 73 -10.11 -3.50 -8.74
CA THR A 73 -11.47 -4.01 -8.57
C THR A 73 -12.14 -3.31 -7.38
N PRO A 74 -13.47 -3.41 -7.20
CA PRO A 74 -14.19 -2.75 -6.10
C PRO A 74 -13.61 -3.05 -4.70
N SER A 75 -13.00 -4.23 -4.56
CA SER A 75 -12.22 -4.64 -3.39
C SER A 75 -10.88 -5.21 -3.86
N THR A 76 -9.85 -4.37 -3.90
CA THR A 76 -8.50 -4.78 -4.31
C THR A 76 -7.67 -5.12 -3.08
N THR A 77 -6.97 -6.25 -3.10
CA THR A 77 -6.06 -6.64 -2.03
C THR A 77 -4.64 -6.83 -2.55
N ALA A 78 -3.65 -6.39 -1.77
CA ALA A 78 -2.25 -6.56 -2.09
C ALA A 78 -1.46 -6.95 -0.84
N THR A 79 -0.57 -7.94 -0.98
CA THR A 79 0.29 -8.34 0.13
C THR A 79 1.59 -7.52 0.06
N LEU A 80 1.90 -6.86 1.16
CA LEU A 80 3.14 -6.13 1.39
C LEU A 80 4.08 -7.07 2.14
N THR A 81 5.23 -7.34 1.56
CA THR A 81 6.30 -8.11 2.21
C THR A 81 7.49 -7.21 2.47
N ASP A 82 8.23 -7.52 3.53
CA ASP A 82 9.46 -6.82 3.88
C ASP A 82 9.22 -5.34 4.27
N LEU A 83 8.30 -5.12 5.22
CA LEU A 83 8.04 -3.79 5.80
C LEU A 83 9.30 -3.19 6.47
N GLY A 84 10.23 -4.01 6.93
CA GLY A 84 11.48 -3.64 7.57
C GLY A 84 11.30 -2.54 8.63
N ALA A 85 12.18 -1.55 8.55
CA ALA A 85 12.14 -0.34 9.38
C ALA A 85 11.26 0.78 8.78
N SER A 86 10.43 0.48 7.78
CA SER A 86 9.55 1.47 7.17
C SER A 86 8.53 1.96 8.19
N THR A 87 8.30 3.25 8.26
CA THR A 87 7.43 3.91 9.23
C THR A 87 6.08 4.28 8.64
N ALA A 88 5.96 4.30 7.31
CA ALA A 88 4.71 4.60 6.62
C ALA A 88 4.63 3.90 5.26
N LEU A 89 3.40 3.72 4.78
CA LEU A 89 3.07 3.29 3.43
C LEU A 89 2.41 4.45 2.69
N ALA A 90 3.04 4.96 1.65
CA ALA A 90 2.51 6.03 0.81
C ALA A 90 2.00 5.52 -0.53
N PHE A 91 1.07 6.28 -1.12
CA PHE A 91 0.45 5.99 -2.41
C PHE A 91 0.69 7.15 -3.35
N THR A 92 1.18 6.87 -4.55
CA THR A 92 1.29 7.87 -5.62
C THR A 92 0.68 7.34 -6.92
N VAL A 93 0.41 8.26 -7.85
CA VAL A 93 0.10 7.91 -9.24
C VAL A 93 1.37 8.05 -10.05
N GLU A 94 1.80 6.94 -10.64
CA GLU A 94 3.02 6.87 -11.43
C GLU A 94 2.69 6.56 -12.90
N PRO A 95 3.45 7.12 -13.86
CA PRO A 95 3.23 6.86 -15.27
C PRO A 95 3.65 5.43 -15.69
N GLY A 96 3.08 4.94 -16.79
CA GLY A 96 3.48 3.67 -17.40
C GLY A 96 3.19 2.47 -16.51
N THR A 97 4.24 1.76 -16.07
CA THR A 97 4.15 0.58 -15.19
C THR A 97 4.60 0.87 -13.77
N GLY A 98 4.89 2.14 -13.45
CA GLY A 98 5.50 2.56 -12.20
C GLY A 98 6.85 3.25 -12.40
N SER A 99 7.40 3.76 -11.32
CA SER A 99 8.65 4.52 -11.26
C SER A 99 9.64 3.88 -10.30
N PRO A 100 10.97 4.13 -10.46
CA PRO A 100 11.98 3.69 -9.49
C PRO A 100 11.93 4.47 -8.18
N GLN A 101 11.40 5.70 -8.20
CA GLN A 101 11.16 6.55 -7.04
C GLN A 101 9.80 7.26 -7.20
N PRO A 102 9.18 7.76 -6.11
CA PRO A 102 7.93 8.50 -6.22
C PRO A 102 8.12 9.74 -7.10
N THR A 103 7.37 9.85 -8.18
CA THR A 103 7.37 11.04 -9.05
C THR A 103 6.07 11.84 -8.94
N GLY A 104 4.98 11.17 -8.56
CA GLY A 104 3.68 11.80 -8.33
C GLY A 104 3.52 12.39 -6.93
N THR A 105 2.41 13.10 -6.73
CA THR A 105 1.95 13.55 -5.41
C THR A 105 1.53 12.35 -4.55
N ILE A 106 1.86 12.42 -3.26
CA ILE A 106 1.37 11.45 -2.27
C ILE A 106 -0.13 11.67 -2.08
N LEU A 107 -0.93 10.67 -2.46
CA LEU A 107 -2.38 10.68 -2.32
C LEU A 107 -2.85 10.30 -0.93
N ALA A 108 -2.15 9.35 -0.31
CA ALA A 108 -2.41 8.90 1.04
C ALA A 108 -1.11 8.38 1.65
N GLU A 109 -1.00 8.56 2.97
CA GLU A 109 0.09 8.00 3.77
C GLU A 109 -0.52 7.28 4.98
N LEU A 110 -0.25 5.98 5.08
CA LEU A 110 -0.68 5.13 6.19
C LEU A 110 0.51 4.90 7.12
N PRO A 111 0.49 5.43 8.35
CA PRO A 111 1.54 5.14 9.32
C PRO A 111 1.58 3.64 9.65
N LEU A 112 2.78 3.09 9.79
CA LEU A 112 3.04 1.71 10.19
C LEU A 112 3.58 1.61 11.64
N GLY A 113 3.43 2.68 12.43
CA GLY A 113 3.95 2.80 13.81
C GLY A 113 3.08 2.16 14.88
#